data_AF-A0A9D4HU28-F1
#
_entry.id   AF-A0A9D4HU28-F1
#
_cell.length_a   1.000
_cell.length_b   1.000
_cell.length_c   1.000
_cell.angle_alpha   90.00
_cell.angle_beta   90.00
_cell.angle_gamma   90.00
#
_symmetry.space_group_name_H-M   'P 1'
#
loop_
_entity.id
_entity.type
_entity.pdbx_description
1 polymer ?
#
loop_
_entity_poly.entity_id
_entity_poly.type
_entity_poly.pdbx_seq_one_letter_code
_entity_poly.pdbx_strand_id
1 'polypeptide(L)'
;MNLNSHAQGVTRKQPTFVHVAEDEKTNFVQSMKNVNTSRKTELCMRHFQRWLSEPPRNETISVCDIMTSELDNYIGSFLLSIRKADGSEYEPDSLTSYHRGIDRFVKEIHIYTPKT
;
A
#
# COMPACT_ATOMS: atom_id res chain seq x y z
N MET A 1 35.98 37.90 -48.44
CA MET A 1 36.48 37.29 -47.18
C MET A 1 36.02 38.22 -46.05
N ASN A 2 35.34 37.85 -44.98
CA ASN A 2 35.04 36.58 -44.34
C ASN A 2 33.72 36.78 -43.55
N LEU A 3 32.73 35.90 -43.73
CA LEU A 3 31.49 35.86 -42.94
C LEU A 3 31.78 35.06 -41.69
N ASN A 4 31.72 35.65 -40.50
CA ASN A 4 31.74 34.86 -39.26
C ASN A 4 30.71 35.36 -38.26
N SER A 5 29.50 34.84 -38.44
CA SER A 5 28.40 34.83 -37.49
C SER A 5 28.75 33.97 -36.27
N HIS A 6 29.07 34.59 -35.13
CA HIS A 6 29.14 33.89 -33.84
C HIS A 6 27.77 33.96 -33.15
N ALA A 7 26.86 33.08 -33.58
CA ALA A 7 25.70 32.73 -32.76
C ALA A 7 26.19 31.77 -31.66
N GLN A 8 26.46 32.28 -30.47
CA GLN A 8 26.69 31.41 -29.31
C GLN A 8 25.35 30.82 -28.85
N GLY A 9 25.07 29.61 -29.33
CA GLY A 9 23.97 28.79 -28.85
C GLY A 9 24.25 28.34 -27.42
N VAL A 10 23.44 28.80 -26.46
CA VAL A 10 23.41 28.25 -25.11
C VAL A 10 22.90 26.81 -25.21
N THR A 11 23.79 25.83 -25.21
CA THR A 11 23.41 24.42 -25.20
C THR A 11 22.92 24.06 -23.79
N ARG A 12 21.60 23.91 -23.63
CA ARG A 12 21.03 23.34 -22.40
C ARG A 12 21.53 21.90 -22.28
N LYS A 13 22.32 21.60 -21.25
CA LYS A 13 22.74 20.23 -20.95
C LYS A 13 21.50 19.39 -20.69
N GLN A 14 21.39 18.29 -21.42
CA GLN A 14 20.29 17.34 -21.21
C GLN A 14 20.55 16.50 -19.96
N PRO A 15 19.50 16.06 -19.27
CA PRO A 15 19.63 15.16 -18.13
C PRO A 15 20.17 13.80 -18.57
N THR A 16 21.01 13.20 -17.71
CA THR A 16 21.51 11.83 -17.86
C THR A 16 20.77 10.93 -16.89
N PHE A 17 20.49 9.69 -17.30
CA PHE A 17 19.84 8.67 -16.48
C PHE A 17 20.83 7.56 -16.17
N VAL A 18 20.77 7.02 -14.95
CA VAL A 18 21.56 5.86 -14.52
C VAL A 18 20.67 4.63 -14.47
N HIS A 19 21.27 3.46 -14.67
CA HIS A 19 20.58 2.19 -14.41
C HIS A 19 20.52 1.97 -12.90
N VAL A 20 19.34 1.64 -12.38
CA VAL A 20 19.10 1.30 -10.98
C VAL A 20 18.61 -0.14 -10.96
N ALA A 21 19.24 -0.98 -10.15
CA ALA A 21 18.84 -2.37 -10.01
C ALA A 21 17.49 -2.47 -9.26
N GLU A 22 16.70 -3.53 -9.52
CA GLU A 22 15.35 -3.65 -8.93
C GLU A 22 15.38 -3.84 -7.40
N ASP A 23 16.45 -4.46 -6.86
CA ASP A 23 16.66 -4.58 -5.42
C ASP A 23 17.00 -3.23 -4.78
N GLU A 24 17.84 -2.41 -5.42
CA GLU A 24 18.16 -1.05 -4.99
C GLU A 24 16.90 -0.17 -4.95
N LYS A 25 16.08 -0.24 -5.99
CA LYS A 25 14.76 0.43 -6.04
C LYS A 25 13.85 -0.05 -4.93
N THR A 26 13.77 -1.35 -4.69
CA THR A 26 12.93 -1.92 -3.62
C THR A 26 13.41 -1.46 -2.25
N ASN A 27 14.71 -1.52 -1.98
CA ASN A 27 15.31 -1.09 -0.71
C ASN A 27 15.10 0.40 -0.46
N PHE A 28 15.23 1.23 -1.50
CA PHE A 28 14.95 2.66 -1.41
C PHE A 28 13.47 2.93 -1.08
N VAL A 29 12.53 2.26 -1.75
CA VAL A 29 11.10 2.42 -1.46
C VAL A 29 10.77 1.97 -0.04
N GLN A 30 11.34 0.86 0.43
CA GLN A 30 11.11 0.36 1.79
C GLN A 30 11.72 1.27 2.85
N SER A 31 12.91 1.85 2.62
CA SER A 31 13.55 2.77 3.58
C SER A 31 12.80 4.09 3.74
N MET A 32 12.03 4.49 2.72
CA MET A 32 11.18 5.67 2.74
C MET A 32 9.82 5.44 3.44
N LYS A 33 9.47 4.19 3.78
CA LYS A 33 8.20 3.90 4.47
C LYS A 33 8.25 4.41 5.91
N ASN A 34 7.21 5.15 6.29
CA ASN A 34 7.05 5.59 7.66
C ASN A 34 6.81 4.38 8.59
N VAL A 35 7.71 4.17 9.54
CA VAL A 35 7.67 3.05 10.50
C VAL A 35 6.35 2.98 11.27
N ASN A 36 5.79 4.12 11.68
CA ASN A 36 4.51 4.15 12.40
C ASN A 36 3.35 3.72 11.49
N THR A 37 3.38 4.15 10.23
CA THR A 37 2.39 3.72 9.22
C THR A 37 2.48 2.22 8.96
N SER A 38 3.69 1.67 8.83
CA SER A 38 3.91 0.23 8.64
C SER A 38 3.36 -0.57 9.82
N ARG A 39 3.71 -0.18 11.05
CA ARG A 39 3.21 -0.84 12.28
C ARG A 39 1.70 -0.77 12.40
N LYS A 40 1.09 0.38 12.09
CA LYS A 40 -0.37 0.54 12.13
C LYS A 40 -1.05 -0.33 11.07
N THR A 41 -0.46 -0.41 9.88
CA THR A 41 -0.94 -1.28 8.78
C THR A 41 -0.91 -2.75 9.19
N GLU A 42 0.21 -3.20 9.76
CA GLU A 42 0.36 -4.56 10.26
C GLU A 42 -0.67 -4.89 11.36
N LEU A 43 -0.88 -3.98 12.31
CA LEU A 43 -1.89 -4.13 13.36
C LEU A 43 -3.30 -4.29 12.77
N CYS A 44 -3.67 -3.42 11.80
CA CYS A 44 -4.96 -3.52 11.13
C CYS A 44 -5.13 -4.88 10.44
N MET A 45 -4.09 -5.35 9.74
CA MET A 45 -4.12 -6.65 9.06
C MET A 45 -4.22 -7.81 10.02
N ARG A 46 -3.50 -7.77 11.16
CA ARG A 46 -3.58 -8.80 12.19
C ARG A 46 -5.00 -8.95 12.75
N HIS A 47 -5.68 -7.83 12.98
CA HIS A 47 -7.08 -7.85 13.43
C HIS A 47 -8.02 -8.39 12.35
N PHE A 48 -7.83 -7.96 11.11
CA PHE A 48 -8.67 -8.40 9.99
C PHE A 48 -8.50 -9.90 9.68
N GLN A 49 -7.26 -10.38 9.61
CA GLN A 49 -6.94 -11.80 9.41
C GLN A 49 -7.48 -12.68 10.53
N ARG A 50 -7.31 -12.23 11.79
CA ARG A 50 -7.91 -12.93 12.93
C ARG A 50 -9.42 -13.04 12.76
N TRP A 51 -10.08 -11.93 12.46
CA TRP A 51 -11.53 -11.92 12.25
C TRP A 51 -11.96 -12.85 11.11
N LEU A 52 -11.23 -12.89 9.99
CA LEU A 52 -11.49 -13.82 8.88
C LEU A 52 -11.40 -15.29 9.31
N SER A 53 -10.40 -15.63 10.13
CA SER A 53 -10.20 -17.00 10.62
C SER A 53 -11.22 -17.46 11.65
N GLU A 54 -11.96 -16.53 12.28
CA GLU A 54 -12.94 -16.86 13.31
C GLU A 54 -14.27 -17.35 12.69
N PRO A 55 -14.97 -18.29 13.34
CA PRO A 55 -16.29 -18.74 12.91
C PRO A 55 -17.29 -17.57 12.78
N PRO A 56 -18.25 -17.64 11.84
CA PRO A 56 -18.52 -18.75 10.91
C PRO A 56 -17.67 -18.72 9.63
N ARG A 57 -16.81 -17.70 9.46
CA ARG A 57 -16.07 -17.47 8.20
C ARG A 57 -15.03 -18.55 7.96
N ASN A 58 -14.22 -18.88 8.96
CA ASN A 58 -13.17 -19.90 8.88
C ASN A 58 -12.26 -19.73 7.63
N GLU A 59 -12.06 -18.48 7.20
CA GLU A 59 -11.25 -18.19 6.03
C GLU A 59 -9.77 -18.30 6.39
N THR A 60 -9.09 -19.22 5.72
CA THR A 60 -7.66 -19.53 5.95
C THR A 60 -6.78 -19.14 4.77
N ILE A 61 -7.39 -18.72 3.66
CA ILE A 61 -6.69 -18.26 2.46
C ILE A 61 -6.07 -16.87 2.71
N SER A 62 -5.00 -16.56 1.98
CA SER A 62 -4.38 -15.24 2.05
C SER A 62 -5.36 -14.18 1.57
N VAL A 63 -5.33 -13.00 2.19
CA VAL A 63 -6.12 -11.84 1.74
C VAL A 63 -5.83 -11.48 0.27
N CYS A 64 -4.64 -11.84 -0.23
CA CYS A 64 -4.24 -11.66 -1.63
C CYS A 64 -4.99 -12.57 -2.61
N ASP A 65 -5.49 -13.71 -2.12
CA ASP A 65 -6.11 -14.76 -2.95
C ASP A 65 -7.65 -14.66 -2.93
N ILE A 66 -8.20 -13.80 -2.07
CA ILE A 66 -9.64 -13.52 -2.01
C ILE A 66 -10.03 -12.68 -3.23
N MET A 67 -11.13 -13.05 -3.91
CA MET A 67 -11.66 -12.26 -5.01
C MET A 67 -12.03 -10.84 -4.56
N THR A 68 -11.77 -9.83 -5.39
CA THR A 68 -11.97 -8.41 -5.02
C THR A 68 -13.37 -8.11 -4.48
N SER A 69 -14.42 -8.68 -5.08
CA SER A 69 -15.81 -8.50 -4.65
C SER A 69 -16.11 -9.13 -3.30
N GLU A 70 -15.47 -10.25 -2.99
CA GLU A 70 -15.63 -10.95 -1.72
C GLU A 70 -14.83 -10.26 -0.62
N LEU A 71 -13.64 -9.78 -0.95
CA LEU A 71 -12.81 -9.00 -0.06
C LEU A 71 -13.51 -7.71 0.39
N ASP A 72 -14.18 -6.99 -0.52
CA ASP A 72 -14.94 -5.78 -0.18
C ASP A 72 -16.07 -6.07 0.82
N ASN A 73 -16.82 -7.17 0.61
CA ASN A 73 -17.86 -7.63 1.53
C ASN A 73 -17.31 -7.99 2.92
N TYR A 74 -16.14 -8.65 2.97
CA TYR A 74 -15.47 -8.93 4.24
C TYR A 74 -15.02 -7.67 4.96
N ILE A 75 -14.45 -6.70 4.24
CA ILE A 75 -14.04 -5.43 4.83
C ILE A 75 -15.24 -4.69 5.42
N GLY A 76 -16.35 -4.60 4.69
CA GLY A 76 -17.58 -3.99 5.20
C GLY A 76 -18.08 -4.69 6.48
N SER A 77 -18.17 -6.02 6.44
CA SER A 77 -18.62 -6.83 7.58
C SER A 77 -17.69 -6.72 8.79
N PHE A 78 -16.38 -6.65 8.55
CA PHE A 78 -15.38 -6.44 9.60
C PHE A 78 -15.55 -5.08 10.27
N LEU A 79 -15.65 -4.00 9.49
CA LEU A 79 -15.79 -2.64 10.02
C LEU A 79 -17.10 -2.46 10.81
N LEU A 80 -18.16 -3.13 10.40
CA LEU A 80 -19.44 -3.14 11.13
C LEU A 80 -19.39 -3.95 12.42
N SER A 81 -18.54 -4.98 12.50
CA SER A 81 -18.52 -5.91 13.64
C SER A 81 -17.42 -5.62 14.67
N ILE A 82 -16.33 -4.95 14.28
CA ILE A 82 -15.22 -4.70 15.20
C ILE A 82 -15.64 -3.80 16.37
N ARG A 83 -15.24 -4.19 17.59
CA ARG A 83 -15.51 -3.45 18.83
C ARG A 83 -14.25 -3.30 19.66
N LYS A 84 -14.24 -2.34 20.58
CA LYS A 84 -13.18 -2.21 21.60
C LYS A 84 -13.25 -3.39 22.58
N ALA A 85 -12.21 -3.54 23.40
CA ALA A 85 -12.13 -4.63 24.38
C ALA A 85 -13.28 -4.61 25.41
N ASP A 86 -13.83 -3.43 25.69
CA ASP A 86 -14.99 -3.23 26.56
C ASP A 86 -16.34 -3.46 25.85
N GLY A 87 -16.32 -3.83 24.57
CA GLY A 87 -17.51 -4.04 23.74
C GLY A 87 -18.08 -2.76 23.12
N SER A 88 -17.54 -1.57 23.45
CA SER A 88 -18.01 -0.31 22.88
C SER A 88 -17.60 -0.13 21.42
N GLU A 89 -18.32 0.75 20.71
CA GLU A 89 -18.03 1.05 19.31
C GLU A 89 -16.77 1.90 19.17
N TYR A 90 -16.07 1.71 18.05
CA TYR A 90 -15.01 2.60 17.63
C TYR A 90 -15.59 3.88 17.03
N GLU A 91 -14.92 5.00 17.28
CA GLU A 91 -15.21 6.25 16.59
C GLU A 91 -15.01 6.10 15.07
N PRO A 92 -15.75 6.87 14.23
CA PRO A 92 -15.63 6.80 12.78
C PRO A 92 -14.20 6.93 12.25
N ASP A 93 -13.37 7.79 12.86
CA ASP A 93 -11.96 7.97 12.49
C ASP A 93 -11.09 6.74 12.76
N SER A 94 -11.43 5.98 13.81
CA SER A 94 -10.76 4.72 14.13
C SER A 94 -11.14 3.63 13.12
N LEU A 95 -12.42 3.52 12.75
CA LEU A 95 -12.86 2.61 11.68
C LEU A 95 -12.22 2.97 10.34
N THR A 96 -12.18 4.26 10.01
CA THR A 96 -11.50 4.76 8.80
C THR A 96 -10.01 4.43 8.82
N SER A 97 -9.38 4.45 10.00
CA SER A 97 -7.98 4.02 10.16
C SER A 97 -7.79 2.54 9.84
N TYR A 98 -8.71 1.66 10.25
CA TYR A 98 -8.69 0.24 9.86
C TYR A 98 -8.82 0.06 8.36
N HIS A 99 -9.81 0.71 7.74
CA HIS A 99 -10.01 0.66 6.29
C HIS A 99 -8.76 1.10 5.52
N ARG A 100 -8.16 2.24 5.90
CA ARG A 100 -6.91 2.73 5.29
C ARG A 100 -5.73 1.79 5.48
N GLY A 101 -5.68 1.05 6.58
CA GLY A 101 -4.67 0.01 6.83
C GLY A 101 -4.81 -1.15 5.84
N ILE A 102 -6.02 -1.68 5.72
CA ILE A 102 -6.32 -2.80 4.81
C ILE A 102 -6.10 -2.39 3.36
N ASP A 103 -6.63 -1.24 2.94
CA ASP A 103 -6.45 -0.70 1.58
C ASP A 103 -4.96 -0.51 1.23
N ARG A 104 -4.15 0.02 2.17
CA ARG A 104 -2.71 0.14 1.97
C ARG A 104 -2.06 -1.23 1.75
N PHE A 105 -2.38 -2.21 2.58
CA PHE A 105 -1.81 -3.55 2.47
C PHE A 105 -2.10 -4.18 1.11
N VAL A 106 -3.38 -4.14 0.69
CA VAL A 106 -3.81 -4.66 -0.61
C VAL A 106 -3.09 -3.96 -1.77
N LYS A 107 -2.99 -2.63 -1.72
CA LYS A 107 -2.27 -1.84 -2.73
C LYS A 107 -0.78 -2.15 -2.78
N GLU A 108 -0.12 -2.26 -1.63
CA GLU A 108 1.29 -2.61 -1.59
C GLU A 108 1.53 -3.96 -2.25
N ILE A 109 0.73 -4.98 -1.93
CA ILE A 109 0.82 -6.28 -2.60
C ILE A 109 0.60 -6.17 -4.11
N HIS A 110 -0.47 -5.50 -4.55
CA HIS A 110 -0.77 -5.36 -5.98
C HIS A 110 0.29 -4.54 -6.75
N ILE A 111 1.01 -3.64 -6.09
CA ILE A 111 2.14 -2.91 -6.69
C ILE A 111 3.37 -3.83 -6.84
N TYR A 112 3.56 -4.79 -5.91
CA TYR A 112 4.70 -5.72 -5.95
C TYR A 112 4.43 -7.01 -6.73
N THR A 113 3.18 -7.32 -7.06
CA THR A 113 2.83 -8.52 -7.86
C THR A 113 2.54 -8.10 -9.29
N PRO A 114 3.41 -8.39 -10.28
CA PRO A 114 3.13 -8.06 -11.67
C PRO A 114 1.88 -8.82 -12.13
N LYS A 115 0.95 -8.11 -12.79
CA LYS A 115 -0.18 -8.75 -13.46
C LYS A 115 0.38 -9.60 -14.60
N THR A 116 0.23 -10.92 -14.48
CA THR A 116 0.49 -11.89 -15.56
C THR A 116 -0.49 -11.70 -16.70
#